data_AF-A0A5M6CRX5-F1
#
_entry.id   AF-A0A5M6CRX5-F1
#
_cell.length_a   1.000
_cell.length_b   1.000
_cell.length_c   1.000
_cell.angle_alpha   90.00
_cell.angle_beta   90.00
_cell.angle_gamma   90.00
#
_symmetry.space_group_name_H-M   'P 1'
#
loop_
_entity.id
_entity.type
_entity.pdbx_description
1 polymer ?
#
loop_
_entity_poly.entity_id
_entity_poly.type
_entity_poly.pdbx_seq_one_letter_code
_entity_poly.pdbx_strand_id
1 'polypeptide(L)'
;MRYLCPSFVALLLLASAAHGADALPSWTDSAAKQAIVSFVEKVTEQDSPDFVPANERIAVFDNDGTLWPENPVPFQLAYALDTLKKATEERPELKQDPMVKAALAGDFAKLLAGKHHDGLLQIVAKTHSGMTTEAFEKEVEEWLAAAHHPRFDRRYDQLTYRPMQEVLAYLRANGFKTFIVSGGGADFMRVWSERVYGIPPEQVVGSSSRTRYELRSDGPVLIKTMDYLFVDDKEGKPVGIHHNIGRRPIACFGNSDGDKAMMEYTTIDNPHASFGMIIHHTDAEREYAYDKAPKSSGKLVEALEDAEQRGWTVVDMKRDWNQVFNDLSVTAIDVLLDPDDVMQTQSKQVNARLRAAYPAGFPLDAKHRPHITLVQRFVRTAELANVYRAVEKVFEDTDLSGMKLEAFKHYYIPDGDTGLAGIVVRPTPELSRLQQAVIEAVDPFTVESGSSSSFATTPDDLIINPALIEYVQAFVPQSSGEKFNPHVTTGVAGKSYLDKMLDEPFESFQFSPAGMAVYQLGQYGTAAKKLAEWKIEP
;
A
#
# COMPACT_ATOMS: atom_id res chain seq x y z
N MET A 1 -6.01 75.15 -16.88
CA MET A 1 -6.55 73.84 -17.32
C MET A 1 -5.41 72.85 -17.33
N ARG A 2 -5.66 71.67 -16.75
CA ARG A 2 -4.69 70.66 -16.29
C ARG A 2 -3.97 69.97 -17.46
N TYR A 3 -2.65 69.82 -17.37
CA TYR A 3 -1.88 68.83 -18.13
C TYR A 3 -1.55 67.67 -17.18
N LEU A 4 -2.15 66.51 -17.42
CA LEU A 4 -1.83 65.24 -16.75
C LEU A 4 -1.01 64.40 -17.72
N CYS A 5 0.16 64.00 -17.26
CA CYS A 5 1.11 63.09 -17.90
C CYS A 5 0.58 61.64 -17.79
N PRO A 6 0.60 60.80 -18.85
CA PRO A 6 0.37 59.37 -18.68
C PRO A 6 1.70 58.65 -18.44
N SER A 7 1.84 58.11 -17.23
CA SER A 7 2.90 57.17 -16.85
C SER A 7 2.73 55.85 -17.60
N PHE A 8 3.78 55.42 -18.30
CA PHE A 8 3.94 54.05 -18.81
C PHE A 8 4.16 53.09 -17.62
N VAL A 9 3.22 52.16 -17.41
CA VAL A 9 3.42 51.00 -16.53
C VAL A 9 3.87 49.84 -17.41
N ALA A 10 5.15 49.47 -17.31
CA ALA A 10 5.68 48.25 -17.88
C ALA A 10 5.26 47.07 -16.99
N LEU A 11 4.36 46.23 -17.48
CA LEU A 11 3.95 44.99 -16.82
C LEU A 11 5.00 43.92 -17.12
N LEU A 12 5.90 43.65 -16.16
CA LEU A 12 6.76 42.47 -16.20
C LEU A 12 5.89 41.24 -15.94
N LEU A 13 5.64 40.45 -16.98
CA LEU A 13 5.14 39.09 -16.87
C LEU A 13 6.27 38.22 -16.30
N LEU A 14 6.25 38.00 -14.99
CA LEU A 14 6.95 36.90 -14.36
C LEU A 14 6.26 35.60 -14.81
N ALA A 15 6.85 34.92 -15.78
CA ALA A 15 6.52 33.54 -16.06
C ALA A 15 6.94 32.70 -14.85
N SER A 16 5.99 32.41 -13.97
CA SER A 16 6.14 31.36 -12.96
C SER A 16 6.27 30.04 -13.70
N ALA A 17 7.50 29.56 -13.88
CA ALA A 17 7.74 28.15 -14.17
C ALA A 17 7.31 27.35 -12.93
N ALA A 18 6.03 26.98 -12.89
CA ALA A 18 5.58 25.89 -12.04
C ALA A 18 6.37 24.66 -12.50
N HIS A 19 7.36 24.25 -11.70
CA HIS A 19 7.89 22.89 -11.82
C HIS A 19 6.70 21.97 -11.59
N GLY A 20 6.15 21.41 -12.67
CA GLY A 20 5.09 20.42 -12.59
C GLY A 20 5.54 19.30 -11.66
N ALA A 21 4.65 18.83 -10.80
CA ALA A 21 4.91 17.63 -10.01
C ALA A 21 5.42 16.52 -10.94
N ASP A 22 6.50 15.83 -10.56
CA ASP A 22 7.06 14.73 -11.36
C ASP A 22 5.94 13.72 -11.66
N ALA A 23 5.63 13.53 -12.94
CA ALA A 23 4.51 12.71 -13.38
C ALA A 23 4.72 11.21 -13.10
N LEU A 24 5.99 10.77 -12.98
CA LEU A 24 6.40 9.38 -12.84
C LEU A 24 7.52 9.24 -11.78
N PRO A 25 7.25 9.51 -10.49
CA PRO A 25 8.29 9.64 -9.46
C PRO A 25 8.97 8.32 -9.06
N SER A 26 8.34 7.16 -9.29
CA SER A 26 8.98 5.86 -9.05
C SER A 26 9.84 5.35 -10.21
N TRP A 27 9.89 6.12 -11.30
CA TRP A 27 10.80 5.90 -12.43
C TRP A 27 12.08 6.70 -12.24
N THR A 28 13.25 6.09 -12.49
CA THR A 28 14.50 6.83 -12.60
C THR A 28 14.45 7.75 -13.83
N ASP A 29 15.31 8.77 -13.89
CA ASP A 29 15.45 9.60 -15.10
C ASP A 29 16.17 8.79 -16.19
N SER A 30 15.39 7.95 -16.86
CA SER A 30 15.83 6.98 -17.86
C SER A 30 15.18 7.24 -19.22
N ALA A 31 15.75 6.64 -20.26
CA ALA A 31 15.20 6.71 -21.61
C ALA A 31 13.75 6.17 -21.67
N ALA A 32 13.41 5.17 -20.84
CA ALA A 32 12.06 4.63 -20.77
C ALA A 32 11.06 5.65 -20.21
N LYS A 33 11.40 6.33 -19.10
CA LYS A 33 10.58 7.41 -18.53
C LYS A 33 10.35 8.52 -19.55
N GLN A 34 11.42 8.97 -20.21
CA GLN A 34 11.37 10.02 -21.23
C GLN A 34 10.53 9.61 -22.43
N ALA A 35 10.59 8.36 -22.87
CA ALA A 35 9.78 7.86 -23.98
C ALA A 35 8.27 7.88 -23.68
N ILE A 36 7.87 7.51 -22.45
CA ILE A 36 6.46 7.60 -22.01
C ILE A 36 5.98 9.05 -22.05
N VAL A 37 6.72 9.95 -21.38
CA VAL A 37 6.34 11.37 -21.28
C VAL A 37 6.26 12.01 -22.66
N SER A 38 7.30 11.82 -23.49
CA SER A 38 7.38 12.38 -24.84
C SER A 38 6.25 11.87 -25.74
N PHE A 39 5.90 10.58 -25.66
CA PHE A 39 4.78 10.04 -26.42
C PHE A 39 3.46 10.68 -26.01
N VAL A 40 3.20 10.79 -24.70
CA VAL A 40 1.95 11.37 -24.20
C VAL A 40 1.84 12.84 -24.60
N GLU A 41 2.89 13.63 -24.42
CA GLU A 41 2.92 15.04 -24.84
C GLU A 41 2.63 15.15 -26.35
N LYS A 42 3.35 14.37 -27.16
CA LYS A 42 3.22 14.34 -28.62
C LYS A 42 1.78 14.09 -29.09
N VAL A 43 1.02 13.20 -28.46
CA VAL A 43 -0.35 12.86 -28.91
C VAL A 43 -1.46 13.62 -28.20
N THR A 44 -1.13 14.48 -27.23
CA THR A 44 -2.11 15.20 -26.40
C THR A 44 -2.04 16.72 -26.53
N GLU A 45 -0.90 17.28 -26.93
CA GLU A 45 -0.73 18.71 -27.22
C GLU A 45 -1.55 19.15 -28.43
N GLN A 46 -2.38 20.19 -28.28
CA GLN A 46 -3.36 20.61 -29.29
C GLN A 46 -2.74 21.04 -30.62
N ASP A 47 -1.53 21.63 -30.58
CA ASP A 47 -0.82 22.12 -31.77
C ASP A 47 0.12 21.06 -32.37
N SER A 48 0.18 19.86 -31.79
CA SER A 48 0.99 18.77 -32.32
C SER A 48 0.39 18.22 -33.62
N PRO A 49 1.20 17.98 -34.67
CA PRO A 49 0.73 17.31 -35.88
C PRO A 49 0.27 15.87 -35.65
N ASP A 50 0.66 15.28 -34.51
CA ASP A 50 0.31 13.92 -34.09
C ASP A 50 -0.81 13.91 -33.02
N PHE A 51 -1.49 15.04 -32.82
CA PHE A 51 -2.59 15.13 -31.85
C PHE A 51 -3.68 14.09 -32.14
N VAL A 52 -4.01 13.31 -31.10
CA VAL A 52 -5.12 12.34 -31.14
C VAL A 52 -6.25 12.86 -30.25
N PRO A 53 -7.52 12.87 -30.68
CA PRO A 53 -8.62 13.30 -29.81
C PRO A 53 -8.84 12.28 -28.67
N ALA A 54 -9.25 12.76 -27.48
CA ALA A 54 -9.31 11.94 -26.25
C ALA A 54 -10.16 10.65 -26.37
N ASN A 55 -11.23 10.67 -27.18
CA ASN A 55 -12.06 9.49 -27.42
C ASN A 55 -11.38 8.38 -28.24
N GLU A 56 -10.24 8.67 -28.87
CA GLU A 56 -9.41 7.74 -29.65
C GLU A 56 -8.11 7.34 -28.93
N ARG A 57 -7.81 7.96 -27.79
CA ARG A 57 -6.63 7.65 -26.97
C ARG A 57 -6.84 6.37 -26.16
N ILE A 58 -6.68 5.23 -26.81
CA ILE A 58 -6.80 3.92 -26.18
C ILE A 58 -5.41 3.37 -25.85
N ALA A 59 -5.19 3.05 -24.58
CA ALA A 59 -4.01 2.35 -24.10
C ALA A 59 -4.40 0.97 -23.56
N VAL A 60 -3.67 -0.08 -23.94
CA VAL A 60 -3.90 -1.47 -23.51
C VAL A 60 -2.71 -2.00 -22.72
N PHE A 61 -3.00 -2.76 -21.66
CA PHE A 61 -2.01 -3.32 -20.75
C PHE A 61 -2.27 -4.81 -20.59
N ASP A 62 -1.25 -5.66 -20.67
CA ASP A 62 -1.36 -6.93 -19.96
C ASP A 62 -1.44 -6.69 -18.45
N ASN A 63 -1.84 -7.70 -17.69
CA ASN A 63 -1.90 -7.66 -16.23
C ASN A 63 -0.74 -8.45 -15.60
N ASP A 64 -0.72 -9.77 -15.79
CA ASP A 64 0.31 -10.66 -15.24
C ASP A 64 1.69 -10.29 -15.78
N GLY A 65 2.65 -9.99 -14.89
CA GLY A 65 4.01 -9.54 -15.24
C GLY A 65 4.10 -8.09 -15.75
N THR A 66 2.99 -7.43 -16.10
CA THR A 66 2.99 -6.04 -16.59
C THR A 66 2.50 -5.04 -15.56
N LEU A 67 1.43 -5.33 -14.82
CA LEU A 67 0.87 -4.47 -13.76
C LEU A 67 1.11 -5.02 -12.35
N TRP A 68 1.31 -6.33 -12.24
CA TRP A 68 1.67 -7.03 -11.00
C TRP A 68 2.54 -8.27 -11.28
N PRO A 69 3.14 -8.93 -10.28
CA PRO A 69 3.91 -10.15 -10.47
C PRO A 69 3.09 -11.32 -11.00
N GLU A 70 3.79 -12.21 -11.71
CA GLU A 70 3.27 -13.51 -12.16
C GLU A 70 4.14 -14.69 -11.70
N ASN A 71 5.18 -14.42 -10.90
CA ASN A 71 6.05 -15.44 -10.33
C ASN A 71 5.74 -15.65 -8.85
N PRO A 72 5.74 -16.90 -8.33
CA PRO A 72 6.14 -18.13 -9.02
C PRO A 72 5.07 -18.69 -9.98
N VAL A 73 3.82 -18.24 -9.86
CA VAL A 73 2.71 -18.52 -10.79
C VAL A 73 1.79 -17.31 -10.89
N PRO A 74 1.04 -17.14 -11.99
CA PRO A 74 0.00 -16.12 -12.11
C PRO A 74 -0.97 -16.17 -10.93
N PHE A 75 -1.43 -15.01 -10.47
CA PHE A 75 -2.22 -14.93 -9.24
C PHE A 75 -3.58 -15.64 -9.37
N GLN A 76 -4.17 -15.66 -10.57
CA GLN A 76 -5.38 -16.46 -10.81
C GLN A 76 -5.12 -17.97 -10.69
N LEU A 77 -3.93 -18.44 -11.07
CA LEU A 77 -3.55 -19.85 -10.88
C LEU A 77 -3.37 -20.17 -9.39
N ALA A 78 -2.79 -19.25 -8.61
CA ALA A 78 -2.73 -19.39 -7.15
C ALA A 78 -4.14 -19.50 -6.54
N TYR A 79 -5.07 -18.63 -6.93
CA TYR A 79 -6.48 -18.72 -6.56
C TYR A 79 -7.09 -20.08 -6.92
N ALA A 80 -6.93 -20.53 -8.17
CA ALA A 80 -7.48 -21.80 -8.63
C ALA A 80 -6.93 -23.00 -7.84
N LEU A 81 -5.65 -22.98 -7.46
CA LEU A 81 -5.04 -24.01 -6.63
C LEU A 81 -5.58 -24.03 -5.20
N ASP A 82 -5.71 -22.87 -4.55
CA ASP A 82 -6.24 -22.77 -3.19
C ASP A 82 -7.72 -23.21 -3.15
N THR A 83 -8.51 -22.78 -4.13
CA THR A 83 -9.91 -23.21 -4.29
C THR A 83 -10.01 -24.70 -4.57
N LEU A 84 -9.15 -25.25 -5.43
CA LEU A 84 -9.10 -26.69 -5.69
C LEU A 84 -8.73 -27.48 -4.43
N LYS A 85 -7.77 -26.99 -3.64
CA LYS A 85 -7.36 -27.63 -2.38
C LYS A 85 -8.55 -27.72 -1.42
N LYS A 86 -9.25 -26.60 -1.17
CA LYS A 86 -10.49 -26.56 -0.37
C LYS A 86 -11.55 -27.52 -0.93
N ALA A 87 -11.80 -27.47 -2.23
CA ALA A 87 -12.77 -28.35 -2.89
C ALA A 87 -12.43 -29.85 -2.71
N THR A 88 -11.15 -30.23 -2.67
CA THR A 88 -10.73 -31.63 -2.47
C THR A 88 -10.81 -32.11 -1.02
N GLU A 89 -10.95 -31.21 -0.06
CA GLU A 89 -11.25 -31.53 1.34
C GLU A 89 -12.72 -31.92 1.49
N GLU A 90 -13.61 -31.21 0.78
CA GLU A 90 -15.05 -31.48 0.73
C GLU A 90 -15.41 -32.66 -0.20
N ARG A 91 -14.68 -32.79 -1.32
CA ARG A 91 -14.89 -33.80 -2.37
C ARG A 91 -13.61 -34.59 -2.64
N PRO A 92 -13.25 -35.56 -1.78
CA PRO A 92 -12.01 -36.32 -1.89
C PRO A 92 -11.85 -37.08 -3.22
N GLU A 93 -12.95 -37.41 -3.90
CA GLU A 93 -12.95 -38.07 -5.21
C GLU A 93 -12.23 -37.26 -6.30
N LEU A 94 -12.20 -35.93 -6.19
CA LEU A 94 -11.48 -35.07 -7.12
C LEU A 94 -9.97 -35.38 -7.16
N LYS A 95 -9.41 -35.90 -6.06
CA LYS A 95 -7.98 -36.28 -5.98
C LYS A 95 -7.63 -37.45 -6.89
N GLN A 96 -8.60 -38.15 -7.48
CA GLN A 96 -8.33 -39.23 -8.43
C GLN A 96 -8.03 -38.70 -9.84
N ASP A 97 -8.47 -37.48 -10.16
CA ASP A 97 -8.30 -36.87 -11.47
C ASP A 97 -6.81 -36.55 -11.76
N PRO A 98 -6.25 -36.99 -12.91
CA PRO A 98 -4.84 -36.78 -13.24
C PRO A 98 -4.41 -35.32 -13.32
N MET A 99 -5.30 -34.40 -13.70
CA MET A 99 -4.99 -32.97 -13.76
C MET A 99 -5.08 -32.34 -12.38
N VAL A 100 -6.04 -32.76 -11.54
CA VAL A 100 -6.11 -32.31 -10.13
C VAL A 100 -4.85 -32.75 -9.37
N LYS A 101 -4.37 -33.98 -9.57
CA LYS A 101 -3.10 -34.45 -9.01
C LYS A 101 -1.92 -33.60 -9.49
N ALA A 102 -1.86 -33.29 -10.78
CA ALA A 102 -0.80 -32.46 -11.35
C ALA A 102 -0.81 -31.04 -10.75
N ALA A 103 -1.98 -30.43 -10.64
CA ALA A 103 -2.17 -29.12 -10.04
C ALA A 103 -1.73 -29.08 -8.57
N LEU A 104 -2.18 -30.04 -7.76
CA LEU A 104 -1.80 -30.14 -6.36
C LEU A 104 -0.30 -30.48 -6.15
N ALA A 105 0.34 -31.10 -7.14
CA ALA A 105 1.78 -31.39 -7.13
C ALA A 105 2.65 -30.25 -7.69
N GLY A 106 2.04 -29.16 -8.18
CA GLY A 106 2.77 -28.05 -8.81
C GLY A 106 3.35 -28.39 -10.20
N ASP A 107 2.80 -29.39 -10.89
CA ASP A 107 3.22 -29.78 -12.24
C ASP A 107 2.57 -28.87 -13.29
N PHE A 108 2.96 -27.59 -13.28
CA PHE A 108 2.40 -26.56 -14.17
C PHE A 108 2.74 -26.81 -15.63
N ALA A 109 3.92 -27.38 -15.91
CA ALA A 109 4.31 -27.76 -17.27
C ALA A 109 3.28 -28.72 -17.89
N LYS A 110 2.73 -29.64 -17.09
CA LYS A 110 1.66 -30.54 -17.52
C LYS A 110 0.31 -29.84 -17.66
N LEU A 111 -0.04 -28.89 -16.79
CA LEU A 111 -1.28 -28.13 -16.90
C LEU A 111 -1.32 -27.21 -18.13
N LEU A 112 -0.18 -26.60 -18.44
CA LEU A 112 0.01 -25.65 -19.55
C LEU A 112 0.41 -26.34 -20.86
N ALA A 113 0.47 -27.67 -20.89
CA ALA A 113 0.75 -28.41 -22.11
C ALA A 113 -0.40 -28.24 -23.13
N GLY A 114 -0.04 -28.16 -24.41
CA GLY A 114 -0.98 -28.06 -25.52
C GLY A 114 -1.34 -26.62 -25.92
N LYS A 115 -2.01 -26.48 -27.06
CA LYS A 115 -2.29 -25.17 -27.68
C LYS A 115 -3.24 -24.29 -26.86
N HIS A 116 -4.09 -24.90 -26.03
CA HIS A 116 -5.13 -24.21 -25.26
C HIS A 116 -4.97 -24.38 -23.74
N HIS A 117 -3.83 -24.90 -23.29
CA HIS A 117 -3.60 -25.23 -21.87
C HIS A 117 -4.71 -26.11 -21.29
N ASP A 118 -5.05 -27.22 -21.97
CA ASP A 118 -6.23 -28.04 -21.70
C ASP A 118 -6.31 -28.56 -20.25
N GLY A 119 -5.15 -28.83 -19.64
CA GLY A 119 -5.08 -29.23 -18.23
C GLY A 119 -5.51 -28.12 -17.28
N LEU A 120 -5.10 -26.88 -17.53
CA LEU A 120 -5.56 -25.71 -16.80
C LEU A 120 -7.07 -25.50 -16.96
N LEU A 121 -7.60 -25.68 -18.17
CA LEU A 121 -9.04 -25.56 -18.44
C LEU A 121 -9.87 -26.60 -17.66
N GLN A 122 -9.35 -27.81 -17.47
CA GLN A 122 -10.00 -28.82 -16.63
C GLN A 122 -10.05 -28.40 -15.15
N ILE A 123 -9.03 -27.71 -14.65
CA ILE A 123 -9.03 -27.18 -13.27
C ILE A 123 -10.04 -26.05 -13.13
N VAL A 124 -10.05 -25.11 -14.07
CA VAL A 124 -11.02 -24.00 -14.14
C VAL A 124 -12.45 -24.54 -14.15
N ALA A 125 -12.74 -25.51 -15.03
CA ALA A 125 -14.07 -26.13 -15.12
C ALA A 125 -14.51 -26.81 -13.82
N LYS A 126 -13.60 -27.43 -13.07
CA LYS A 126 -13.93 -28.14 -11.81
C LYS A 126 -14.05 -27.22 -10.60
N THR A 127 -13.43 -26.05 -10.64
CA THR A 127 -13.40 -25.12 -9.49
C THR A 127 -14.58 -24.16 -9.50
N HIS A 128 -14.97 -23.61 -10.66
CA HIS A 128 -15.95 -22.52 -10.69
C HIS A 128 -16.91 -22.51 -11.89
N SER A 129 -16.99 -23.58 -12.69
CA SER A 129 -18.09 -23.72 -13.68
C SER A 129 -19.39 -24.12 -12.98
N GLY A 130 -20.51 -23.56 -13.44
CA GLY A 130 -21.86 -23.88 -12.94
C GLY A 130 -22.33 -23.04 -11.75
N MET A 131 -21.47 -22.20 -11.18
CA MET A 131 -21.85 -21.23 -10.14
C MET A 131 -22.34 -19.91 -10.75
N THR A 132 -22.99 -19.08 -9.94
CA THR A 132 -23.39 -17.73 -10.37
C THR A 132 -22.17 -16.81 -10.45
N THR A 133 -22.24 -15.76 -11.28
CA THR A 133 -21.19 -14.74 -11.35
C THR A 133 -20.95 -14.06 -10.01
N GLU A 134 -22.01 -13.82 -9.23
CA GLU A 134 -21.95 -13.17 -7.92
C GLU A 134 -21.29 -14.08 -6.86
N ALA A 135 -21.53 -15.40 -6.93
CA ALA A 135 -20.87 -16.34 -6.04
C ALA A 135 -19.36 -16.41 -6.33
N PHE A 136 -18.98 -16.40 -7.61
CA PHE A 136 -17.58 -16.37 -8.02
C PHE A 136 -16.89 -15.07 -7.57
N GLU A 137 -17.55 -13.92 -7.76
CA GLU A 137 -17.05 -12.62 -7.29
C GLU A 137 -16.77 -12.63 -5.79
N LYS A 138 -17.73 -13.08 -4.98
CA LYS A 138 -17.57 -13.20 -3.53
C LYS A 138 -16.39 -14.10 -3.14
N GLU A 139 -16.24 -15.26 -3.77
CA GLU A 139 -15.12 -16.16 -3.48
C GLU A 139 -13.76 -15.55 -3.83
N VAL A 140 -13.68 -14.79 -4.92
CA VAL A 140 -12.45 -14.07 -5.31
C VAL A 140 -12.14 -12.95 -4.31
N GLU A 141 -13.13 -12.19 -3.85
CA GLU A 141 -12.93 -11.16 -2.81
C GLU A 141 -12.43 -11.76 -1.49
N GLU A 142 -13.07 -12.83 -1.02
CA GLU A 142 -12.68 -13.53 0.21
C GLU A 142 -11.26 -14.10 0.10
N TRP A 143 -10.90 -14.65 -1.06
CA TRP A 143 -9.54 -15.13 -1.30
C TRP A 143 -8.52 -13.98 -1.30
N LEU A 144 -8.77 -12.88 -2.02
CA LEU A 144 -7.87 -11.72 -2.04
C LEU A 144 -7.68 -11.09 -0.66
N ALA A 145 -8.71 -11.15 0.20
CA ALA A 145 -8.65 -10.63 1.56
C ALA A 145 -7.73 -11.45 2.49
N ALA A 146 -7.60 -12.75 2.25
CA ALA A 146 -6.92 -13.68 3.14
C ALA A 146 -5.58 -14.21 2.59
N ALA A 147 -5.47 -14.40 1.28
CA ALA A 147 -4.35 -15.07 0.65
C ALA A 147 -3.15 -14.13 0.51
N HIS A 148 -1.97 -14.66 0.83
CA HIS A 148 -0.71 -13.93 0.78
C HIS A 148 0.24 -14.59 -0.22
N HIS A 149 1.01 -13.76 -0.92
CA HIS A 149 2.03 -14.21 -1.84
C HIS A 149 3.21 -14.84 -1.07
N PRO A 150 3.68 -16.05 -1.43
CA PRO A 150 4.59 -16.83 -0.59
C PRO A 150 5.98 -16.20 -0.39
N ARG A 151 6.44 -15.39 -1.34
CA ARG A 151 7.73 -14.69 -1.22
C ARG A 151 7.64 -13.37 -0.46
N PHE A 152 6.57 -12.61 -0.71
CA PHE A 152 6.49 -11.22 -0.26
C PHE A 152 5.71 -11.08 1.04
N ASP A 153 4.95 -12.12 1.42
CA ASP A 153 4.05 -12.14 2.56
C ASP A 153 3.12 -10.92 2.59
N ARG A 154 2.55 -10.64 1.42
CA ARG A 154 1.59 -9.54 1.19
C ARG A 154 0.40 -10.10 0.43
N ARG A 155 -0.77 -9.49 0.63
CA ARG A 155 -1.94 -9.81 -0.18
C ARG A 155 -1.64 -9.59 -1.65
N TYR A 156 -2.20 -10.45 -2.50
CA TYR A 156 -1.97 -10.38 -3.94
C TYR A 156 -2.41 -9.03 -4.53
N ASP A 157 -3.52 -8.46 -4.07
CA ASP A 157 -4.00 -7.13 -4.51
C ASP A 157 -3.16 -5.94 -4.01
N GLN A 158 -2.18 -6.18 -3.14
CA GLN A 158 -1.20 -5.19 -2.69
C GLN A 158 0.11 -5.22 -3.48
N LEU A 159 0.33 -6.26 -4.29
CA LEU A 159 1.56 -6.46 -5.05
C LEU A 159 1.43 -5.89 -6.46
N THR A 160 1.14 -4.60 -6.56
CA THR A 160 1.11 -3.91 -7.87
C THR A 160 2.40 -3.13 -8.10
N TYR A 161 2.82 -3.05 -9.36
CA TYR A 161 4.00 -2.29 -9.72
C TYR A 161 3.72 -0.79 -9.60
N ARG A 162 4.32 -0.16 -8.60
CA ARG A 162 4.19 1.27 -8.31
C ARG A 162 4.47 2.13 -9.55
N PRO A 163 5.55 1.92 -10.32
CA PRO A 163 5.81 2.68 -11.54
C PRO A 163 4.69 2.56 -12.58
N MET A 164 4.05 1.40 -12.72
CA MET A 164 2.98 1.18 -13.69
C MET A 164 1.64 1.77 -13.22
N GLN A 165 1.38 1.82 -11.92
CA GLN A 165 0.27 2.58 -11.35
C GLN A 165 0.38 4.08 -11.69
N GLU A 166 1.60 4.62 -11.68
CA GLU A 166 1.86 6.01 -12.08
C GLU A 166 1.62 6.22 -13.58
N VAL A 167 2.04 5.29 -14.43
CA VAL A 167 1.74 5.33 -15.88
C VAL A 167 0.23 5.31 -16.12
N LEU A 168 -0.52 4.43 -15.46
CA LEU A 168 -1.98 4.37 -15.56
C LEU A 168 -2.63 5.71 -15.17
N ALA A 169 -2.22 6.29 -14.04
CA ALA A 169 -2.72 7.58 -13.58
C ALA A 169 -2.35 8.72 -14.55
N TYR A 170 -1.10 8.75 -15.02
CA TYR A 170 -0.60 9.75 -15.96
C TYR A 170 -1.36 9.72 -17.29
N LEU A 171 -1.59 8.54 -17.85
CA LEU A 171 -2.37 8.38 -19.09
C LEU A 171 -3.80 8.86 -18.91
N ARG A 172 -4.49 8.47 -17.83
CA ARG A 172 -5.86 8.92 -17.56
C ARG A 172 -5.94 10.44 -17.36
N ALA A 173 -4.98 11.04 -16.65
CA ALA A 173 -4.90 12.49 -16.48
C ALA A 173 -4.75 13.23 -17.83
N ASN A 174 -4.19 12.56 -18.83
CA ASN A 174 -4.03 13.06 -20.21
C ASN A 174 -5.12 12.55 -21.18
N GLY A 175 -6.24 12.06 -20.65
CA GLY A 175 -7.44 11.74 -21.43
C GLY A 175 -7.38 10.40 -22.17
N PHE A 176 -6.48 9.50 -21.81
CA PHE A 176 -6.51 8.12 -22.29
C PHE A 176 -7.56 7.29 -21.57
N LYS A 177 -8.10 6.30 -22.28
CA LYS A 177 -8.81 5.17 -21.68
C LYS A 177 -7.83 4.00 -21.54
N THR A 178 -7.71 3.46 -20.34
CA THR A 178 -6.75 2.40 -19.98
C THR A 178 -7.47 1.07 -19.86
N PHE A 179 -7.18 0.13 -20.76
CA PHE A 179 -7.79 -1.20 -20.77
C PHE A 179 -6.79 -2.27 -20.32
N ILE A 180 -7.29 -3.30 -19.64
CA ILE A 180 -6.56 -4.57 -19.48
C ILE A 180 -6.88 -5.48 -20.68
N VAL A 181 -5.87 -6.16 -21.21
CA VAL A 181 -5.96 -7.19 -22.27
C VAL A 181 -5.03 -8.34 -21.87
N SER A 182 -5.59 -9.38 -21.25
CA SER A 182 -4.81 -10.39 -20.54
C SER A 182 -5.27 -11.82 -20.80
N GLY A 183 -4.32 -12.75 -20.81
CA GLY A 183 -4.60 -14.18 -20.85
C GLY A 183 -5.38 -14.68 -19.61
N GLY A 184 -5.32 -13.94 -18.50
CA GLY A 184 -6.12 -14.19 -17.30
C GLY A 184 -7.63 -14.06 -17.55
N GLY A 185 -8.43 -14.66 -16.66
CA GLY A 185 -9.88 -14.64 -16.74
C GLY A 185 -10.47 -13.26 -16.50
N ALA A 186 -11.28 -12.75 -17.44
CA ALA A 186 -11.88 -11.43 -17.36
C ALA A 186 -12.70 -11.25 -16.06
N ASP A 187 -13.55 -12.22 -15.73
CA ASP A 187 -14.37 -12.16 -14.51
C ASP A 187 -13.54 -12.20 -13.23
N PHE A 188 -12.34 -12.80 -13.23
CA PHE A 188 -11.46 -12.77 -12.05
C PHE A 188 -10.89 -11.36 -11.85
N MET A 189 -10.41 -10.73 -12.93
CA MET A 189 -9.83 -9.38 -12.87
C MET A 189 -10.87 -8.29 -12.59
N ARG A 190 -12.10 -8.44 -13.09
CA ARG A 190 -13.20 -7.48 -12.88
C ARG A 190 -13.57 -7.26 -11.41
N VAL A 191 -13.33 -8.24 -10.54
CA VAL A 191 -13.65 -8.17 -9.10
C VAL A 191 -12.82 -7.11 -8.37
N TRP A 192 -11.61 -6.80 -8.84
CA TRP A 192 -10.64 -6.01 -8.07
C TRP A 192 -9.92 -4.92 -8.87
N SER A 193 -9.87 -5.02 -10.20
CA SER A 193 -9.12 -4.10 -11.07
C SER A 193 -9.54 -2.63 -10.92
N GLU A 194 -10.81 -2.33 -10.67
CA GLU A 194 -11.24 -0.94 -10.47
C GLU A 194 -10.66 -0.36 -9.18
N ARG A 195 -10.80 -1.09 -8.07
CA ARG A 195 -10.25 -0.72 -6.76
C ARG A 195 -8.73 -0.57 -6.80
N VAL A 196 -8.05 -1.45 -7.53
CA VAL A 196 -6.59 -1.61 -7.49
C VAL A 196 -5.87 -0.76 -8.55
N TYR A 197 -6.41 -0.65 -9.76
CA TYR A 197 -5.79 0.05 -10.90
C TYR A 197 -6.56 1.29 -11.35
N GLY A 198 -7.80 1.49 -10.87
CA GLY A 198 -8.71 2.48 -11.43
C GLY A 198 -9.20 2.11 -12.84
N ILE A 199 -9.20 0.82 -13.19
CA ILE A 199 -9.70 0.30 -14.49
C ILE A 199 -11.05 -0.37 -14.24
N PRO A 200 -12.16 0.19 -14.73
CA PRO A 200 -13.50 -0.34 -14.45
C PRO A 200 -13.77 -1.65 -15.22
N PRO A 201 -14.76 -2.46 -14.80
CA PRO A 201 -14.99 -3.79 -15.36
C PRO A 201 -15.20 -3.85 -16.88
N GLU A 202 -15.81 -2.82 -17.48
CA GLU A 202 -16.02 -2.69 -18.93
C GLU A 202 -14.74 -2.37 -19.71
N GLN A 203 -13.66 -2.02 -19.02
CA GLN A 203 -12.31 -1.82 -19.60
C GLN A 203 -11.39 -3.02 -19.33
N VAL A 204 -11.96 -4.16 -18.91
CA VAL A 204 -11.23 -5.41 -18.72
C VAL A 204 -11.58 -6.40 -19.83
N VAL A 205 -10.59 -6.68 -20.67
CA VAL A 205 -10.59 -7.74 -21.69
C VAL A 205 -9.69 -8.86 -21.20
N GLY A 206 -10.22 -10.08 -21.21
CA GLY A 206 -9.43 -11.25 -20.87
C GLY A 206 -10.11 -12.54 -21.32
N SER A 207 -9.51 -13.68 -20.98
CA SER A 207 -10.09 -14.98 -21.27
C SER A 207 -11.49 -15.11 -20.66
N SER A 208 -12.45 -15.57 -21.45
CA SER A 208 -13.86 -15.55 -21.07
C SER A 208 -14.64 -16.68 -21.73
N SER A 209 -15.75 -17.08 -21.13
CA SER A 209 -16.72 -18.01 -21.70
C SER A 209 -18.12 -17.39 -21.66
N ARG A 210 -19.08 -17.98 -22.38
CA ARG A 210 -20.46 -17.50 -22.33
C ARG A 210 -21.04 -17.72 -20.94
N THR A 211 -21.76 -16.72 -20.44
CA THR A 211 -22.67 -16.90 -19.31
C THR A 211 -24.03 -17.39 -19.80
N ARG A 212 -24.76 -18.06 -18.92
CA ARG A 212 -26.15 -18.49 -19.17
C ARG A 212 -27.09 -17.82 -18.20
N TYR A 213 -28.11 -17.15 -18.73
CA TYR A 213 -29.18 -16.56 -17.92
C TYR A 213 -30.10 -17.64 -17.34
N GLU A 214 -30.44 -17.50 -16.07
CA GLU A 214 -31.51 -18.25 -15.41
C GLU A 214 -32.41 -17.30 -14.63
N LEU A 215 -33.72 -17.53 -14.69
CA LEU A 215 -34.66 -16.94 -13.74
C LEU A 215 -34.95 -17.97 -12.64
N ARG A 216 -34.45 -17.73 -11.43
CA ARG A 216 -34.65 -18.58 -10.25
C ARG A 216 -35.72 -17.97 -9.34
N SER A 217 -36.13 -18.69 -8.30
CA SER A 217 -37.14 -18.22 -7.33
C SER A 217 -36.69 -17.01 -6.52
N ASP A 218 -35.38 -16.83 -6.36
CA ASP A 218 -34.72 -15.74 -5.65
C ASP A 218 -34.30 -14.57 -6.56
N GLY A 219 -34.38 -14.73 -7.89
CA GLY A 219 -34.12 -13.66 -8.85
C GLY A 219 -33.46 -14.11 -10.17
N PRO A 220 -33.19 -13.17 -11.09
CA PRO A 220 -32.37 -13.43 -12.27
C PRO A 220 -30.91 -13.61 -11.89
N VAL A 221 -30.23 -14.60 -12.47
CA VAL A 221 -28.80 -14.85 -12.27
C VAL A 221 -28.10 -15.17 -13.59
N LEU A 222 -26.79 -14.93 -13.62
CA LEU A 222 -25.91 -15.39 -14.69
C LEU A 222 -25.03 -16.53 -14.18
N ILE A 223 -25.05 -17.65 -14.90
CA ILE A 223 -24.27 -18.84 -14.57
C ILE A 223 -23.02 -18.87 -15.42
N LYS A 224 -21.86 -19.02 -14.77
CA LYS A 224 -20.59 -19.24 -15.45
C LYS A 224 -20.60 -20.62 -16.11
N THR A 225 -20.23 -20.68 -17.38
CA THR A 225 -20.14 -21.94 -18.14
C THR A 225 -18.74 -22.12 -18.72
N MET A 226 -18.50 -23.22 -19.43
CA MET A 226 -17.31 -23.40 -20.28
C MET A 226 -17.66 -23.31 -21.78
N ASP A 227 -18.87 -22.87 -22.11
CA ASP A 227 -19.33 -22.76 -23.49
C ASP A 227 -18.62 -21.61 -24.20
N TYR A 228 -18.07 -21.89 -25.39
CA TYR A 228 -17.38 -20.91 -26.24
C TYR A 228 -16.26 -20.16 -25.51
N LEU A 229 -15.36 -20.91 -24.87
CA LEU A 229 -14.16 -20.33 -24.28
C LEU A 229 -13.35 -19.56 -25.34
N PHE A 230 -13.16 -18.28 -25.07
CA PHE A 230 -12.22 -17.40 -25.75
C PHE A 230 -10.98 -17.25 -24.87
N VAL A 231 -9.80 -17.47 -25.45
CA VAL A 231 -8.50 -17.30 -24.79
C VAL A 231 -7.87 -16.02 -25.31
N ASP A 232 -7.69 -15.04 -24.43
CA ASP A 232 -7.20 -13.69 -24.77
C ASP A 232 -5.67 -13.60 -24.59
N ASP A 233 -4.94 -14.51 -25.25
CA ASP A 233 -3.47 -14.58 -25.20
C ASP A 233 -2.91 -14.70 -26.62
N LYS A 234 -1.67 -14.21 -26.83
CA LYS A 234 -0.99 -14.19 -28.13
C LYS A 234 -1.86 -13.55 -29.21
N GLU A 235 -2.13 -14.24 -30.33
CA GLU A 235 -2.98 -13.77 -31.41
C GLU A 235 -4.44 -13.58 -30.99
N GLY A 236 -4.85 -14.12 -29.84
CA GLY A 236 -6.13 -13.81 -29.20
C GLY A 236 -6.25 -12.35 -28.81
N LYS A 237 -5.18 -11.71 -28.32
CA LYS A 237 -5.23 -10.33 -27.79
C LYS A 237 -5.73 -9.30 -28.81
N PRO A 238 -5.21 -9.23 -30.06
CA PRO A 238 -5.79 -8.35 -31.09
C PRO A 238 -7.26 -8.62 -31.40
N VAL A 239 -7.69 -9.89 -31.34
CA VAL A 239 -9.09 -10.28 -31.56
C VAL A 239 -9.97 -9.81 -30.39
N GLY A 240 -9.49 -9.97 -29.15
CA GLY A 240 -10.15 -9.49 -27.94
C GLY A 240 -10.32 -7.98 -27.95
N ILE A 241 -9.27 -7.25 -28.34
CA ILE A 241 -9.30 -5.79 -28.56
C ILE A 241 -10.37 -5.41 -29.59
N HIS A 242 -10.37 -6.06 -30.76
CA HIS A 242 -11.37 -5.77 -31.80
C HIS A 242 -12.79 -6.02 -31.30
N HIS A 243 -13.03 -7.16 -30.63
CA HIS A 243 -14.34 -7.58 -30.20
C HIS A 243 -14.92 -6.69 -29.09
N ASN A 244 -14.11 -6.35 -28.08
CA ASN A 244 -14.58 -5.67 -26.87
C ASN A 244 -14.42 -4.16 -26.92
N ILE A 245 -13.36 -3.66 -27.56
CA ILE A 245 -13.05 -2.22 -27.60
C ILE A 245 -13.54 -1.59 -28.91
N GLY A 246 -13.43 -2.34 -30.03
CA GLY A 246 -13.83 -1.85 -31.35
C GLY A 246 -12.95 -0.73 -31.90
N ARG A 247 -11.79 -0.47 -31.28
CA ARG A 247 -10.82 0.55 -31.70
C ARG A 247 -9.40 0.01 -31.56
N ARG A 248 -8.54 0.42 -32.49
CA ARG A 248 -7.11 0.10 -32.44
C ARG A 248 -6.44 0.96 -31.37
N PRO A 249 -5.70 0.37 -30.41
CA PRO A 249 -4.93 1.13 -29.43
C PRO A 249 -3.85 1.96 -30.09
N ILE A 250 -3.41 3.01 -29.39
CA ILE A 250 -2.22 3.79 -29.76
C ILE A 250 -1.09 3.61 -28.76
N ALA A 251 -1.33 2.95 -27.63
CA ALA A 251 -0.29 2.58 -26.67
C ALA A 251 -0.54 1.15 -26.18
N CYS A 252 0.51 0.34 -26.09
CA CYS A 252 0.46 -1.01 -25.53
C CYS A 252 1.63 -1.28 -24.59
N PHE A 253 1.33 -2.01 -23.51
CA PHE A 253 2.28 -2.39 -22.48
C PHE A 253 2.15 -3.89 -22.22
N GLY A 254 3.26 -4.61 -22.27
CA GLY A 254 3.33 -6.05 -22.05
C GLY A 254 4.67 -6.46 -21.44
N ASN A 255 4.88 -7.76 -21.23
CA ASN A 255 6.12 -8.28 -20.66
C ASN A 255 6.60 -9.60 -21.28
N SER A 256 5.82 -10.20 -22.20
CA SER A 256 6.10 -11.56 -22.70
C SER A 256 5.88 -11.72 -24.21
N ASP A 257 6.29 -12.87 -24.74
CA ASP A 257 5.97 -13.29 -26.12
C ASP A 257 4.45 -13.43 -26.33
N GLY A 258 3.67 -13.58 -25.25
CA GLY A 258 2.21 -13.53 -25.26
C GLY A 258 1.64 -12.17 -25.71
N ASP A 259 2.43 -11.10 -25.54
CA ASP A 259 2.03 -9.73 -25.90
C ASP A 259 2.42 -9.33 -27.31
N LYS A 260 3.29 -10.11 -27.96
CA LYS A 260 3.89 -9.75 -29.24
C LYS A 260 2.84 -9.32 -30.27
N ALA A 261 1.79 -10.11 -30.46
CA ALA A 261 0.73 -9.82 -31.42
C ALA A 261 -0.08 -8.56 -31.05
N MET A 262 -0.31 -8.30 -29.75
CA MET A 262 -0.93 -7.06 -29.27
C MET A 262 -0.05 -5.85 -29.57
N MET A 263 1.27 -5.99 -29.38
CA MET A 263 2.23 -4.93 -29.66
C MET A 263 2.35 -4.63 -31.15
N GLU A 264 2.44 -5.67 -31.98
CA GLU A 264 2.43 -5.55 -33.43
C GLU A 264 1.14 -4.91 -33.94
N TYR A 265 -0.01 -5.37 -33.44
CA TYR A 265 -1.30 -4.78 -33.78
C TYR A 265 -1.40 -3.33 -33.30
N THR A 266 -0.74 -2.92 -32.23
CA THR A 266 -0.77 -1.53 -31.78
C THR A 266 0.18 -0.63 -32.56
N THR A 267 1.37 -1.11 -32.95
CA THR A 267 2.47 -0.23 -33.37
C THR A 267 2.76 -0.22 -34.87
N ILE A 268 2.51 -1.33 -35.57
CA ILE A 268 2.88 -1.44 -37.00
C ILE A 268 1.82 -0.76 -37.87
N ASP A 269 2.22 0.18 -38.71
CA ASP A 269 1.31 0.90 -39.62
C ASP A 269 0.06 1.44 -38.91
N ASN A 270 0.24 1.95 -37.68
CA ASN A 270 -0.85 2.63 -36.98
C ASN A 270 -1.11 3.99 -37.65
N PRO A 271 -2.38 4.36 -37.91
CA PRO A 271 -2.69 5.69 -38.46
C PRO A 271 -2.28 6.84 -37.54
N HIS A 272 -2.15 6.59 -36.24
CA HIS A 272 -1.68 7.56 -35.25
C HIS A 272 -0.24 7.24 -34.84
N ALA A 273 0.47 8.25 -34.32
CA ALA A 273 1.68 7.97 -33.54
C ALA A 273 1.33 6.97 -32.43
N SER A 274 2.15 5.93 -32.30
CA SER A 274 1.87 4.82 -31.38
C SER A 274 3.10 4.45 -30.55
N PHE A 275 2.84 3.78 -29.43
CA PHE A 275 3.85 3.45 -28.42
C PHE A 275 3.73 1.99 -28.00
N GLY A 276 4.87 1.30 -27.91
CA GLY A 276 4.96 -0.05 -27.36
C GLY A 276 6.02 -0.11 -26.28
N MET A 277 5.69 -0.76 -25.16
CA MET A 277 6.62 -0.96 -24.04
C MET A 277 6.62 -2.41 -23.55
N ILE A 278 7.83 -2.92 -23.28
CA ILE A 278 8.09 -4.24 -22.69
C ILE A 278 8.67 -4.05 -21.29
N ILE A 279 8.05 -4.65 -20.29
CA ILE A 279 8.61 -4.76 -18.94
C ILE A 279 9.56 -5.95 -18.89
N HIS A 280 10.87 -5.71 -18.75
CA HIS A 280 11.87 -6.76 -18.63
C HIS A 280 12.22 -6.99 -17.16
N HIS A 281 11.88 -8.18 -16.67
CA HIS A 281 12.10 -8.59 -15.29
C HIS A 281 13.57 -8.95 -15.05
N THR A 282 14.36 -7.95 -14.66
CA THR A 282 15.82 -8.05 -14.44
C THR A 282 16.22 -8.00 -12.96
N ASP A 283 15.25 -7.85 -12.04
CA ASP A 283 15.52 -7.56 -10.63
C ASP A 283 15.18 -8.73 -9.70
N ALA A 284 16.13 -9.66 -9.55
CA ALA A 284 15.95 -10.82 -8.67
C ALA A 284 15.87 -10.46 -7.17
N GLU A 285 16.27 -9.26 -6.75
CA GLU A 285 16.33 -8.85 -5.35
C GLU A 285 14.96 -8.31 -4.90
N ARG A 286 14.47 -7.28 -5.61
CA ARG A 286 13.21 -6.59 -5.29
C ARG A 286 11.99 -7.30 -5.88
N GLU A 287 12.18 -8.03 -6.97
CA GLU A 287 11.16 -8.81 -7.70
C GLU A 287 11.79 -10.15 -8.12
N TYR A 288 11.50 -10.66 -9.31
CA TYR A 288 12.12 -11.82 -9.93
C TYR A 288 12.96 -11.39 -11.13
N ALA A 289 13.91 -12.24 -11.51
CA ALA A 289 14.62 -12.11 -12.79
C ALA A 289 14.31 -13.32 -13.66
N TYR A 290 13.70 -13.09 -14.82
CA TYR A 290 13.30 -14.14 -15.75
C TYR A 290 13.02 -13.58 -17.16
N ASP A 291 13.27 -14.43 -18.15
CA ASP A 291 13.05 -14.14 -19.57
C ASP A 291 12.74 -15.42 -20.37
N LYS A 292 13.75 -16.18 -20.81
CA LYS A 292 13.67 -17.29 -21.76
C LYS A 292 13.11 -18.59 -21.16
N ALA A 293 13.32 -18.80 -19.86
CA ALA A 293 12.95 -20.03 -19.16
C ALA A 293 12.32 -19.73 -17.79
N PRO A 294 11.17 -19.03 -17.76
CA PRO A 294 10.47 -18.77 -16.50
C PRO A 294 9.93 -20.08 -15.91
N LYS A 295 9.59 -20.05 -14.61
CA LYS A 295 9.06 -21.23 -13.91
C LYS A 295 7.65 -21.63 -14.35
N SER A 296 6.85 -20.67 -14.82
CA SER A 296 5.43 -20.87 -15.13
C SER A 296 5.01 -20.10 -16.39
N SER A 297 5.02 -18.77 -16.34
CA SER A 297 4.59 -17.86 -17.42
C SER A 297 5.56 -16.69 -17.60
N GLY A 298 5.31 -15.81 -18.58
CA GLY A 298 6.14 -14.63 -18.81
C GLY A 298 7.38 -14.88 -19.67
N LYS A 299 7.33 -15.88 -20.57
CA LYS A 299 8.47 -16.14 -21.46
C LYS A 299 8.66 -14.95 -22.39
N LEU A 300 9.86 -14.38 -22.42
CA LEU A 300 10.23 -13.23 -23.25
C LEU A 300 11.48 -13.56 -24.07
N VAL A 301 11.30 -13.79 -25.37
CA VAL A 301 12.40 -14.05 -26.33
C VAL A 301 12.12 -13.32 -27.63
N GLU A 302 11.04 -13.66 -28.32
CA GLU A 302 10.71 -13.16 -29.65
C GLU A 302 10.33 -11.67 -29.60
N ALA A 303 9.52 -11.26 -28.61
CA ALA A 303 9.15 -9.86 -28.47
C ALA A 303 10.36 -8.96 -28.12
N LEU A 304 11.31 -9.49 -27.34
CA LEU A 304 12.53 -8.78 -26.98
C LEU A 304 13.51 -8.66 -28.14
N GLU A 305 13.67 -9.72 -28.96
CA GLU A 305 14.47 -9.70 -30.19
C GLU A 305 13.93 -8.68 -31.22
N ASP A 306 12.61 -8.55 -31.31
CA ASP A 306 11.96 -7.60 -32.23
C ASP A 306 11.98 -6.14 -31.73
N ALA A 307 12.19 -5.91 -30.42
CA ALA A 307 11.93 -4.62 -29.78
C ALA A 307 12.66 -3.44 -30.44
N GLU A 308 13.96 -3.58 -30.72
CA GLU A 308 14.75 -2.53 -31.35
C GLU A 308 14.25 -2.20 -32.77
N GLN A 309 13.98 -3.24 -33.57
CA GLN A 309 13.51 -3.08 -34.95
C GLN A 309 12.11 -2.49 -35.05
N ARG A 310 11.28 -2.76 -34.04
CA ARG A 310 9.90 -2.27 -33.93
C ARG A 310 9.78 -0.94 -33.18
N GLY A 311 10.87 -0.42 -32.62
CA GLY A 311 10.87 0.78 -31.79
C GLY A 311 10.13 0.60 -30.46
N TRP A 312 10.02 -0.63 -29.95
CA TRP A 312 9.43 -0.89 -28.65
C TRP A 312 10.42 -0.54 -27.54
N THR A 313 9.95 0.22 -26.57
CA THR A 313 10.74 0.62 -25.41
C THR A 313 10.87 -0.58 -24.46
N VAL A 314 12.09 -1.00 -24.14
CA VAL A 314 12.34 -2.05 -23.15
C VAL A 314 12.72 -1.41 -21.82
N VAL A 315 11.96 -1.73 -20.77
CA VAL A 315 12.22 -1.29 -19.40
C VAL A 315 13.06 -2.33 -18.69
N ASP A 316 14.23 -1.95 -18.20
CA ASP A 316 15.03 -2.76 -17.29
C ASP A 316 14.54 -2.51 -15.86
N MET A 317 13.71 -3.40 -15.30
CA MET A 317 13.10 -3.22 -13.98
C MET A 317 14.11 -2.83 -12.89
N LYS A 318 15.30 -3.43 -12.91
CA LYS A 318 16.35 -3.17 -11.91
C LYS A 318 16.89 -1.75 -12.00
N ARG A 319 16.99 -1.18 -13.20
CA ARG A 319 17.65 0.11 -13.46
C ARG A 319 16.67 1.27 -13.59
N ASP A 320 15.52 1.01 -14.20
CA ASP A 320 14.55 2.04 -14.57
C ASP A 320 13.54 2.33 -13.46
N TRP A 321 13.35 1.40 -12.54
CA TRP A 321 12.46 1.58 -11.39
C TRP A 321 13.26 1.79 -10.11
N ASN A 322 13.04 2.93 -9.44
CA ASN A 322 13.63 3.18 -8.13
C ASN A 322 12.87 2.43 -7.02
N GLN A 323 11.63 2.02 -7.29
CA GLN A 323 10.76 1.25 -6.42
C GLN A 323 9.91 0.29 -7.25
N VAL A 324 9.75 -0.96 -6.78
CA VAL A 324 8.92 -1.97 -7.48
C VAL A 324 7.48 -1.94 -6.97
N PHE A 325 7.27 -2.14 -5.67
CA PHE A 325 5.95 -2.17 -5.03
C PHE A 325 5.74 -0.95 -4.14
N ASN A 326 4.48 -0.60 -3.86
CA ASN A 326 4.15 0.38 -2.82
C ASN A 326 4.84 0.02 -1.49
N ASP A 327 5.40 1.03 -0.82
CA ASP A 327 5.84 0.88 0.55
C ASP A 327 4.61 0.96 1.45
N LEU A 328 4.05 -0.21 1.75
CA LEU A 328 2.96 -0.37 2.69
C LEU A 328 3.47 -0.57 4.12
N SER A 329 4.76 -0.33 4.38
CA SER A 329 5.24 -0.39 5.75
C SER A 329 4.52 0.64 6.60
N VAL A 330 4.23 0.22 7.82
CA VAL A 330 3.51 1.01 8.81
C VAL A 330 4.46 1.23 9.96
N THR A 331 4.52 2.45 10.48
CA THR A 331 5.27 2.79 11.69
C THR A 331 4.28 3.09 12.81
N ALA A 332 4.45 2.43 13.96
CA ALA A 332 3.74 2.76 15.20
C ALA A 332 4.44 3.96 15.84
N ILE A 333 3.76 5.10 15.93
CA ILE A 333 4.34 6.35 16.44
C ILE A 333 3.72 6.76 17.77
N ASP A 334 4.51 7.49 18.55
CA ASP A 334 4.09 8.29 19.70
C ASP A 334 4.48 9.75 19.46
N VAL A 335 3.50 10.65 19.48
CA VAL A 335 3.75 12.09 19.55
C VAL A 335 3.57 12.53 21.00
N LEU A 336 4.62 13.10 21.58
CA LEU A 336 4.74 13.30 23.02
C LEU A 336 5.35 14.65 23.39
N LEU A 337 5.09 15.10 24.61
CA LEU A 337 5.82 16.20 25.24
C LEU A 337 7.00 15.68 26.05
N ASP A 338 8.15 16.32 25.85
CA ASP A 338 9.32 16.16 26.72
C ASP A 338 9.13 17.04 27.97
N PRO A 339 9.16 16.48 29.19
CA PRO A 339 9.08 17.27 30.40
C PRO A 339 10.44 17.88 30.77
N ASP A 340 10.42 18.98 31.53
CA ASP A 340 11.61 19.61 32.08
C ASP A 340 12.36 18.74 33.12
N ASP A 341 13.50 19.25 33.59
CA ASP A 341 14.37 18.56 34.54
C ASP A 341 13.70 18.25 35.90
N VAL A 342 12.68 19.02 36.30
CA VAL A 342 11.96 18.78 37.56
C VAL A 342 11.22 17.45 37.46
N MET A 343 10.36 17.30 36.46
CA MET A 343 9.60 16.08 36.26
C MET A 343 10.52 14.91 35.90
N GLN A 344 11.53 15.11 35.06
CA GLN A 344 12.50 14.04 34.76
C GLN A 344 13.20 13.51 36.02
N THR A 345 13.56 14.38 36.95
CA THR A 345 14.21 13.98 38.22
C THR A 345 13.24 13.18 39.09
N GLN A 346 12.01 13.65 39.24
CA GLN A 346 10.96 12.97 40.01
C GLN A 346 10.64 11.58 39.43
N SER A 347 10.45 11.48 38.10
CA SER A 347 10.21 10.20 37.42
C SER A 347 11.35 9.20 37.64
N LYS A 348 12.61 9.65 37.59
CA LYS A 348 13.79 8.79 37.82
C LYS A 348 13.88 8.29 39.27
N GLN A 349 13.52 9.13 40.25
CA GLN A 349 13.48 8.72 41.65
C GLN A 349 12.40 7.64 41.88
N VAL A 350 11.22 7.83 41.31
CA VAL A 350 10.13 6.83 41.36
C VAL A 350 10.55 5.55 40.64
N ASN A 351 11.16 5.64 39.46
CA ASN A 351 11.66 4.46 38.73
C ASN A 351 12.69 3.68 39.54
N ALA A 352 13.66 4.35 40.15
CA ALA A 352 14.68 3.69 40.99
C ALA A 352 14.03 2.92 42.15
N ARG A 353 13.01 3.51 42.78
CA ARG A 353 12.25 2.89 43.86
C ARG A 353 11.44 1.67 43.38
N LEU A 354 10.77 1.78 42.23
CA LEU A 354 10.03 0.67 41.62
C LEU A 354 10.95 -0.48 41.24
N ARG A 355 12.11 -0.20 40.64
CA ARG A 355 13.11 -1.21 40.28
C ARG A 355 13.76 -1.89 41.48
N ALA A 356 13.88 -1.18 42.60
CA ALA A 356 14.31 -1.81 43.86
C ALA A 356 13.27 -2.82 44.37
N ALA A 357 11.98 -2.51 44.21
CA ALA A 357 10.88 -3.41 44.60
C ALA A 357 10.63 -4.54 43.58
N TYR A 358 10.88 -4.28 42.30
CA TYR A 358 10.67 -5.20 41.20
C TYR A 358 11.82 -5.08 40.18
N PRO A 359 12.93 -5.81 40.38
CA PRO A 359 14.14 -5.69 39.55
C PRO A 359 13.95 -6.00 38.06
N ALA A 360 12.89 -6.71 37.70
CA ALA A 360 12.52 -7.02 36.32
C ALA A 360 11.83 -5.85 35.59
N GLY A 361 11.52 -4.75 36.27
CA GLY A 361 10.99 -3.54 35.65
C GLY A 361 12.03 -2.79 34.80
N PHE A 362 11.56 -1.97 33.86
CA PHE A 362 12.44 -1.24 32.93
C PHE A 362 13.09 0.01 33.56
N PRO A 363 14.33 0.35 33.17
CA PRO A 363 14.95 1.63 33.51
C PRO A 363 14.33 2.79 32.72
N LEU A 364 14.30 3.99 33.31
CA LEU A 364 14.13 5.22 32.54
C LEU A 364 15.49 5.67 31.99
N ASP A 365 15.74 5.40 30.71
CA ASP A 365 17.01 5.66 30.03
C ASP A 365 16.81 6.19 28.60
N ALA A 366 17.82 6.09 27.73
CA ALA A 366 17.74 6.56 26.35
C ALA A 366 16.65 5.85 25.51
N LYS A 367 16.24 4.64 25.91
CA LYS A 367 15.18 3.86 25.24
C LYS A 367 13.82 4.07 25.86
N HIS A 368 13.74 4.63 27.07
CA HIS A 368 12.49 4.86 27.81
C HIS A 368 12.59 6.19 28.57
N ARG A 369 12.42 7.29 27.85
CA ARG A 369 12.47 8.62 28.47
C ARG A 369 11.15 8.92 29.18
N PRO A 370 11.16 9.63 30.33
CA PRO A 370 9.94 10.21 30.87
C PRO A 370 9.31 11.15 29.84
N HIS A 371 8.03 10.96 29.51
CA HIS A 371 7.29 11.75 28.53
C HIS A 371 5.81 11.79 28.87
N ILE A 372 5.08 12.73 28.27
CA ILE A 372 3.61 12.75 28.28
C ILE A 372 3.13 12.48 26.86
N THR A 373 2.54 11.32 26.62
CA THR A 373 1.94 10.96 25.33
C THR A 373 0.75 11.86 25.01
N LEU A 374 0.75 12.46 23.82
CA LEU A 374 -0.40 13.19 23.26
C LEU A 374 -1.22 12.27 22.38
N VAL A 375 -0.59 11.55 21.46
CA VAL A 375 -1.26 10.57 20.61
C VAL A 375 -0.33 9.42 20.22
N GLN A 376 -0.87 8.19 20.23
CA GLN A 376 -0.25 7.03 19.59
C GLN A 376 -1.09 6.56 18.40
N ARG A 377 -0.45 6.30 17.26
CA ARG A 377 -1.12 5.85 16.02
C ARG A 377 -0.22 4.96 15.18
N PHE A 378 -0.85 4.17 14.32
CA PHE A 378 -0.18 3.60 13.15
C PHE A 378 -0.25 4.61 12.00
N VAL A 379 0.90 4.90 11.38
CA VAL A 379 0.99 5.76 10.20
C VAL A 379 1.73 5.02 9.07
N ARG A 380 1.43 5.37 7.82
CA ARG A 380 2.23 4.88 6.68
C ARG A 380 3.65 5.40 6.85
N THR A 381 4.65 4.51 6.80
CA THR A 381 6.06 4.91 6.99
C THR A 381 6.50 5.93 5.95
N ALA A 382 6.03 5.80 4.71
CA ALA A 382 6.29 6.75 3.63
C ALA A 382 5.78 8.18 3.93
N GLU A 383 4.82 8.34 4.84
CA GLU A 383 4.22 9.63 5.22
C GLU A 383 4.89 10.26 6.45
N LEU A 384 5.93 9.63 7.03
CA LEU A 384 6.57 10.13 8.25
C LEU A 384 7.07 11.59 8.12
N ALA A 385 7.66 11.95 6.98
CA ALA A 385 8.09 13.33 6.74
C ALA A 385 6.92 14.33 6.75
N ASN A 386 5.72 13.90 6.33
CA ASN A 386 4.51 14.71 6.32
C ASN A 386 3.93 14.83 7.73
N VAL A 387 3.96 13.73 8.50
CA VAL A 387 3.64 13.73 9.94
C VAL A 387 4.52 14.73 10.69
N TYR A 388 5.84 14.73 10.46
CA TYR A 388 6.75 15.64 11.16
C TYR A 388 6.39 17.10 10.88
N ARG A 389 6.17 17.48 9.62
CA ARG A 389 5.78 18.85 9.24
C ARG A 389 4.42 19.26 9.84
N ALA A 390 3.48 18.32 9.92
CA ALA A 390 2.18 18.59 10.52
C ALA A 390 2.28 18.82 12.04
N VAL A 391 3.08 18.01 12.73
CA VAL A 391 3.33 18.14 14.18
C VAL A 391 4.15 19.39 14.49
N GLU A 392 5.17 19.71 13.68
CA GLU A 392 5.96 20.94 13.76
C GLU A 392 5.08 22.18 13.67
N LYS A 393 4.12 22.20 12.75
CA LYS A 393 3.17 23.31 12.68
C LYS A 393 2.34 23.47 13.95
N VAL A 394 1.87 22.37 14.55
CA VAL A 394 1.16 22.41 15.84
C VAL A 394 2.08 22.91 16.97
N PHE A 395 3.35 22.51 16.95
CA PHE A 395 4.38 23.02 17.87
C PHE A 395 4.52 24.54 17.77
N GLU A 396 4.69 25.06 16.55
CA GLU A 396 4.86 26.50 16.29
C GLU A 396 3.61 27.33 16.65
N ASP A 397 2.43 26.77 16.43
CA ASP A 397 1.15 27.43 16.72
C ASP A 397 0.76 27.39 18.22
N THR A 398 1.51 26.67 19.06
CA THR A 398 1.22 26.49 20.49
C THR A 398 2.26 27.16 21.39
N ASP A 399 1.82 28.03 22.32
CA ASP A 399 2.70 28.57 23.37
C ASP A 399 2.99 27.52 24.46
N LEU A 400 3.95 26.63 24.18
CA LEU A 400 4.44 25.66 25.16
C LEU A 400 5.32 26.30 26.24
N SER A 401 5.96 27.44 25.92
CA SER A 401 6.86 28.14 26.86
C SER A 401 6.12 28.71 28.07
N GLY A 402 4.89 29.17 27.86
CA GLY A 402 3.99 29.65 28.90
C GLY A 402 3.27 28.54 29.68
N MET A 403 3.37 27.28 29.26
CA MET A 403 2.61 26.19 29.87
C MET A 403 3.22 25.74 31.21
N LYS A 404 2.40 25.77 32.27
CA LYS A 404 2.73 25.21 33.59
C LYS A 404 1.77 24.08 33.94
N LEU A 405 2.34 22.93 34.27
CA LEU A 405 1.62 21.69 34.53
C LEU A 405 1.84 21.24 35.97
N GLU A 406 0.83 20.65 36.59
CA GLU A 406 0.89 20.13 37.96
C GLU A 406 0.87 18.61 37.94
N ALA A 407 1.91 17.98 38.48
CA ALA A 407 1.86 16.58 38.87
C ALA A 407 1.16 16.47 40.23
N PHE A 408 0.18 15.59 40.39
CA PHE A 408 -0.66 15.60 41.61
C PHE A 408 -0.96 14.26 42.26
N LYS A 409 -0.63 13.12 41.61
CA LYS A 409 -0.76 11.79 42.23
C LYS A 409 0.03 10.72 41.50
N HIS A 410 0.26 9.61 42.19
CA HIS A 410 0.57 8.34 41.55
C HIS A 410 -0.70 7.65 41.04
N TYR A 411 -0.53 6.83 40.01
CA TYR A 411 -1.52 5.85 39.59
C TYR A 411 -0.80 4.64 38.99
N TYR A 412 -1.53 3.55 38.74
CA TYR A 412 -1.04 2.48 37.90
C TYR A 412 -2.16 1.84 37.07
N ILE A 413 -1.78 1.24 35.95
CA ILE A 413 -2.65 0.40 35.12
C ILE A 413 -2.37 -1.05 35.50
N PRO A 414 -3.37 -1.81 36.04
CA PRO A 414 -3.17 -3.20 36.42
C PRO A 414 -2.86 -4.11 35.22
N ASP A 415 -1.91 -5.03 35.39
CA ASP A 415 -1.61 -6.10 34.43
C ASP A 415 -1.23 -7.39 35.18
N GLY A 416 -2.20 -8.29 35.31
CA GLY A 416 -2.07 -9.50 36.13
C GLY A 416 -1.70 -9.20 37.59
N ASP A 417 -0.59 -9.78 38.05
CA ASP A 417 -0.03 -9.58 39.39
C ASP A 417 0.86 -8.32 39.50
N THR A 418 1.05 -7.61 38.39
CA THR A 418 1.86 -6.40 38.29
C THR A 418 1.01 -5.19 37.87
N GLY A 419 1.66 -4.04 37.72
CA GLY A 419 1.02 -2.86 37.13
C GLY A 419 2.03 -1.87 36.58
N LEU A 420 1.61 -1.15 35.54
CA LEU A 420 2.37 -0.07 34.93
C LEU A 420 2.09 1.24 35.69
N ALA A 421 3.09 1.69 36.47
CA ALA A 421 2.98 2.86 37.33
C ALA A 421 3.32 4.16 36.60
N GLY A 422 2.70 5.26 37.01
CA GLY A 422 3.04 6.59 36.52
C GLY A 422 2.70 7.71 37.48
N ILE A 423 3.12 8.92 37.11
CA ILE A 423 2.78 10.18 37.77
C ILE A 423 1.73 10.87 36.92
N VAL A 424 0.57 11.18 37.48
CA VAL A 424 -0.53 11.83 36.76
C VAL A 424 -0.36 13.34 36.77
N VAL A 425 -0.53 13.93 35.60
CA VAL A 425 -0.56 15.37 35.37
C VAL A 425 -2.00 15.83 35.44
N ARG A 426 -2.27 16.95 36.11
CA ARG A 426 -3.62 17.52 36.16
C ARG A 426 -4.03 17.95 34.75
N PRO A 427 -5.16 17.46 34.20
CA PRO A 427 -5.63 17.92 32.90
C PRO A 427 -5.89 19.43 32.91
N THR A 428 -5.47 20.13 31.86
CA THR A 428 -5.74 21.54 31.65
C THR A 428 -6.40 21.77 30.29
N PRO A 429 -7.24 22.82 30.12
CA PRO A 429 -7.81 23.14 28.81
C PRO A 429 -6.76 23.37 27.72
N GLU A 430 -5.59 23.89 28.07
CA GLU A 430 -4.46 24.09 27.15
C GLU A 430 -3.89 22.75 26.68
N LEU A 431 -3.66 21.82 27.61
CA LEU A 431 -3.10 20.50 27.28
C LEU A 431 -4.10 19.64 26.49
N SER A 432 -5.40 19.73 26.81
CA SER A 432 -6.45 19.07 26.02
C SER A 432 -6.57 19.62 24.60
N ARG A 433 -6.47 20.96 24.43
CA ARG A 433 -6.47 21.58 23.11
C ARG A 433 -5.26 21.18 22.27
N LEU A 434 -4.08 21.13 22.89
CA LEU A 434 -2.87 20.63 22.23
C LEU A 434 -3.02 19.18 21.79
N GLN A 435 -3.54 18.30 22.66
CA GLN A 435 -3.79 16.90 22.28
C GLN A 435 -4.68 16.81 21.04
N GLN A 436 -5.79 17.55 21.04
CA GLN A 436 -6.73 17.55 19.93
C GLN A 436 -6.09 18.05 18.62
N ALA A 437 -5.30 19.14 18.68
CA ALA A 437 -4.61 19.67 17.52
C ALA A 437 -3.59 18.68 16.94
N VAL A 438 -2.85 17.96 17.78
CA VAL A 438 -1.93 16.91 17.34
C VAL A 438 -2.69 15.73 16.71
N ILE A 439 -3.80 15.29 17.30
CA ILE A 439 -4.65 14.22 16.74
C ILE A 439 -5.11 14.60 15.33
N GLU A 440 -5.66 15.80 15.15
CA GLU A 440 -6.13 16.29 13.85
C GLU A 440 -5.02 16.43 12.82
N ALA A 441 -3.84 16.88 13.25
CA ALA A 441 -2.67 17.03 12.37
C ALA A 441 -2.13 15.68 11.87
N VAL A 442 -2.21 14.63 12.70
CA VAL A 442 -1.69 13.29 12.36
C VAL A 442 -2.70 12.46 11.57
N ASP A 443 -4.01 12.66 11.79
CA ASP A 443 -5.10 11.82 11.25
C ASP A 443 -4.99 11.47 9.75
N PRO A 444 -4.66 12.41 8.83
CA PRO A 444 -4.59 12.12 7.39
C PRO A 444 -3.57 11.04 7.01
N PHE A 445 -2.57 10.80 7.86
CA PHE A 445 -1.45 9.88 7.60
C PHE A 445 -1.66 8.50 8.20
N THR A 446 -2.75 8.32 8.95
CA THR A 446 -2.97 7.13 9.77
C THR A 446 -3.49 5.95 8.96
N VAL A 447 -3.26 4.75 9.48
CA VAL A 447 -3.84 3.48 9.03
C VAL A 447 -4.47 2.78 10.24
N GLU A 448 -5.38 1.85 9.97
CA GLU A 448 -6.16 1.18 11.03
C GLU A 448 -5.29 0.35 11.97
N SER A 449 -4.24 -0.31 11.46
CA SER A 449 -3.43 -1.26 12.21
C SER A 449 -1.99 -1.35 11.70
N GLY A 450 -1.13 -2.00 12.50
CA GLY A 450 0.21 -2.44 12.14
C GLY A 450 0.49 -3.85 12.67
N SER A 451 1.76 -4.25 12.62
CA SER A 451 2.22 -5.53 13.18
C SER A 451 3.47 -5.30 14.03
N SER A 452 4.09 -6.35 14.56
CA SER A 452 5.36 -6.23 15.31
C SER A 452 6.45 -5.49 14.52
N SER A 453 6.47 -5.57 13.19
CA SER A 453 7.43 -4.84 12.36
C SER A 453 7.20 -3.34 12.33
N SER A 454 6.03 -2.87 12.76
CA SER A 454 5.72 -1.44 12.88
C SER A 454 6.40 -0.77 14.07
N PHE A 455 6.86 -1.55 15.04
CA PHE A 455 7.50 -1.07 16.26
C PHE A 455 9.02 -1.17 16.16
N ALA A 456 9.72 -0.39 16.99
CA ALA A 456 11.15 -0.55 17.21
C ALA A 456 11.39 -1.79 18.08
N THR A 457 11.78 -2.89 17.45
CA THR A 457 12.10 -4.17 18.09
C THR A 457 13.61 -4.36 18.29
N THR A 458 13.98 -5.33 19.12
CA THR A 458 15.39 -5.77 19.27
C THR A 458 15.49 -7.26 18.97
N PRO A 459 16.69 -7.81 18.69
CA PRO A 459 16.83 -9.25 18.44
C PRO A 459 16.29 -10.13 19.57
N ASP A 460 16.33 -9.64 20.82
CA ASP A 460 15.84 -10.33 22.01
C ASP A 460 14.31 -10.13 22.24
N ASP A 461 13.66 -9.24 21.47
CA ASP A 461 12.24 -8.87 21.61
C ASP A 461 11.65 -8.47 20.25
N LEU A 462 11.56 -9.46 19.35
CA LEU A 462 11.08 -9.29 17.97
C LEU A 462 9.55 -9.26 17.84
N ILE A 463 8.83 -9.72 18.86
CA ILE A 463 7.38 -9.90 18.82
C ILE A 463 6.73 -8.95 19.82
N ILE A 464 5.96 -8.00 19.31
CA ILE A 464 5.18 -7.08 20.13
C ILE A 464 3.95 -7.79 20.69
N ASN A 465 3.61 -7.48 21.94
CA ASN A 465 2.39 -7.99 22.55
C ASN A 465 1.15 -7.58 21.72
N PRO A 466 0.28 -8.53 21.29
CA PRO A 466 -0.93 -8.20 20.54
C PRO A 466 -1.83 -7.17 21.24
N ALA A 467 -1.90 -7.19 22.57
CA ALA A 467 -2.67 -6.21 23.34
C ALA A 467 -2.12 -4.77 23.17
N LEU A 468 -0.82 -4.60 22.95
CA LEU A 468 -0.23 -3.29 22.65
C LEU A 468 -0.63 -2.82 21.25
N ILE A 469 -0.70 -3.72 20.28
CA ILE A 469 -1.17 -3.37 18.92
C ILE A 469 -2.61 -2.87 19.02
N GLU A 470 -3.50 -3.62 19.68
CA GLU A 470 -4.90 -3.23 19.91
C GLU A 470 -5.02 -1.90 20.66
N TYR A 471 -4.16 -1.68 21.66
CA TYR A 471 -4.10 -0.41 22.39
C TYR A 471 -3.80 0.78 21.46
N VAL A 472 -2.78 0.66 20.59
CA VAL A 472 -2.43 1.73 19.63
C VAL A 472 -3.54 1.96 18.60
N GLN A 473 -4.20 0.90 18.13
CA GLN A 473 -5.38 1.02 17.24
C GLN A 473 -6.50 1.83 17.92
N ALA A 474 -6.77 1.52 19.18
CA ALA A 474 -7.87 2.10 19.95
C ALA A 474 -7.51 3.41 20.68
N PHE A 475 -6.28 3.92 20.55
CA PHE A 475 -5.78 5.02 21.37
C PHE A 475 -6.68 6.26 21.31
N VAL A 476 -7.00 6.77 20.11
CA VAL A 476 -7.83 7.98 19.97
C VAL A 476 -9.22 7.78 20.60
N PRO A 477 -10.02 6.75 20.25
CA PRO A 477 -11.34 6.58 20.85
C PRO A 477 -11.34 6.22 22.35
N GLN A 478 -10.21 5.75 22.91
CA GLN A 478 -10.14 5.29 24.31
C GLN A 478 -9.26 6.12 25.25
N SER A 479 -8.36 6.98 24.75
CA SER A 479 -7.34 7.70 25.53
C SER A 479 -7.20 9.19 25.15
N SER A 480 -8.18 9.75 24.43
CA SER A 480 -8.22 11.18 24.10
C SER A 480 -9.49 11.88 24.60
N GLY A 481 -9.53 13.21 24.50
CA GLY A 481 -10.69 14.02 24.87
C GLY A 481 -11.05 13.87 26.34
N GLU A 482 -12.31 13.54 26.65
CA GLU A 482 -12.76 13.32 28.04
C GLU A 482 -12.08 12.13 28.73
N LYS A 483 -11.51 11.19 27.96
CA LYS A 483 -10.77 10.04 28.48
C LYS A 483 -9.27 10.30 28.59
N PHE A 484 -8.82 11.50 28.25
CA PHE A 484 -7.41 11.85 28.30
C PHE A 484 -6.91 11.89 29.74
N ASN A 485 -5.97 11.00 30.05
CA ASN A 485 -5.29 10.92 31.34
C ASN A 485 -3.80 11.22 31.13
N PRO A 486 -3.38 12.49 31.07
CA PRO A 486 -1.98 12.84 30.85
C PRO A 486 -1.13 12.37 32.03
N HIS A 487 -0.10 11.59 31.74
CA HIS A 487 0.76 10.99 32.74
C HIS A 487 2.17 10.80 32.22
N VAL A 488 3.10 10.58 33.14
CA VAL A 488 4.46 10.12 32.85
C VAL A 488 4.63 8.72 33.42
N THR A 489 4.84 7.73 32.56
CA THR A 489 5.07 6.35 32.99
C THR A 489 6.43 6.23 33.68
N THR A 490 6.46 5.63 34.86
CA THR A 490 7.66 5.56 35.71
C THR A 490 8.21 4.17 35.92
N GLY A 491 7.49 3.10 35.59
CA GLY A 491 8.00 1.72 35.69
C GLY A 491 6.93 0.68 35.98
N VAL A 492 7.36 -0.54 36.31
CA VAL A 492 6.48 -1.67 36.64
C VAL A 492 6.83 -2.18 38.04
N ALA A 493 5.82 -2.55 38.83
CA ALA A 493 6.01 -3.27 40.09
C ALA A 493 4.84 -4.22 40.40
N GLY A 494 5.01 -5.06 41.42
CA GLY A 494 3.93 -5.94 41.90
C GLY A 494 2.76 -5.14 42.47
N LYS A 495 1.53 -5.61 42.25
CA LYS A 495 0.30 -4.90 42.62
C LYS A 495 0.24 -4.50 44.10
N SER A 496 0.64 -5.39 45.00
CA SER A 496 0.65 -5.11 46.44
C SER A 496 1.63 -4.00 46.86
N TYR A 497 2.69 -3.77 46.09
CA TYR A 497 3.59 -2.64 46.29
C TYR A 497 2.96 -1.35 45.77
N LEU A 498 2.35 -1.41 44.59
CA LEU A 498 1.68 -0.27 43.96
C LEU A 498 0.50 0.23 44.80
N ASP A 499 -0.31 -0.67 45.35
CA ASP A 499 -1.43 -0.31 46.25
C ASP A 499 -0.93 0.51 47.44
N LYS A 500 0.17 0.09 48.07
CA LYS A 500 0.80 0.85 49.18
C LYS A 500 1.35 2.19 48.72
N MET A 501 1.92 2.25 47.52
CA MET A 501 2.44 3.49 46.94
C MET A 501 1.31 4.50 46.64
N LEU A 502 0.09 4.04 46.36
CA LEU A 502 -1.07 4.93 46.21
C LEU A 502 -1.59 5.49 47.54
N ASP A 503 -1.37 4.78 48.65
CA ASP A 503 -1.76 5.23 50.00
C ASP A 503 -0.77 6.25 50.60
N GLU A 504 0.41 6.41 49.99
CA GLU A 504 1.42 7.37 50.42
C GLU A 504 1.05 8.81 50.06
N PRO A 505 1.41 9.79 50.90
CA PRO A 505 1.19 11.18 50.57
C PRO A 505 2.01 11.57 49.32
N PHE A 506 1.33 12.17 48.35
CA PHE A 506 1.96 12.74 47.15
C PHE A 506 2.06 14.26 47.29
N GLU A 507 3.28 14.80 47.30
CA GLU A 507 3.50 16.23 47.25
C GLU A 507 3.37 16.72 45.80
N SER A 508 2.31 17.48 45.50
CA SER A 508 2.14 18.07 44.17
C SER A 508 3.31 18.98 43.82
N PHE A 509 3.77 18.93 42.57
CA PHE A 509 4.82 19.81 42.07
C PHE A 509 4.49 20.34 40.68
N GLN A 510 5.02 21.52 40.39
CA GLN A 510 4.88 22.17 39.08
C GLN A 510 6.07 21.82 38.19
N PHE A 511 5.82 21.67 36.91
CA PHE A 511 6.82 21.48 35.87
C PHE A 511 6.33 22.09 34.55
N SER A 512 7.20 22.15 33.56
CA SER A 512 6.90 22.70 32.23
C SER A 512 7.27 21.67 31.14
N PRO A 513 6.61 21.72 29.97
CA PRO A 513 7.16 21.11 28.77
C PRO A 513 8.52 21.74 28.43
N ALA A 514 9.46 20.94 27.91
CA ALA A 514 10.75 21.37 27.38
C ALA A 514 10.82 21.25 25.85
N GLY A 515 9.87 20.52 25.25
CA GLY A 515 9.79 20.29 23.81
C GLY A 515 8.67 19.32 23.45
N MET A 516 8.58 19.02 22.16
CA MET A 516 7.71 17.98 21.60
C MET A 516 8.55 17.08 20.70
N ALA A 517 8.17 15.80 20.58
CA ALA A 517 8.89 14.85 19.75
C ALA A 517 7.97 13.79 19.15
N VAL A 518 8.45 13.17 18.07
CA VAL A 518 7.86 11.95 17.50
C VAL A 518 8.83 10.80 17.73
N TYR A 519 8.33 9.71 18.30
CA TYR A 519 9.08 8.46 18.49
C TYR A 519 8.39 7.31 17.77
N GLN A 520 9.17 6.33 17.34
CA GLN A 520 8.66 5.01 17.03
C GLN A 520 8.50 4.25 18.35
N LEU A 521 7.31 3.66 18.52
CA LEU A 521 6.95 2.86 19.68
C LEU A 521 7.78 1.58 19.73
N GLY A 522 8.22 1.18 20.92
CA GLY A 522 8.76 -0.14 21.21
C GLY A 522 7.81 -0.96 22.08
N GLN A 523 8.32 -2.07 22.63
CA GLN A 523 7.57 -2.90 23.58
C GLN A 523 7.09 -2.06 24.78
N TYR A 524 5.96 -2.44 25.37
CA TYR A 524 5.29 -1.73 26.47
C TYR A 524 4.82 -0.30 26.13
N GLY A 525 4.72 0.04 24.84
CA GLY A 525 4.23 1.35 24.38
C GLY A 525 5.26 2.46 24.58
N THR A 526 6.53 2.14 24.47
CA THR A 526 7.61 3.04 24.93
C THR A 526 8.17 3.86 23.79
N ALA A 527 8.57 5.10 24.10
CA ALA A 527 9.25 5.99 23.17
C ALA A 527 10.67 5.50 22.85
N ALA A 528 10.78 4.43 22.06
CA ALA A 528 11.98 3.60 21.94
C ALA A 528 13.01 4.15 20.94
N LYS A 529 12.55 4.68 19.80
CA LYS A 529 13.43 5.27 18.77
C LYS A 529 12.93 6.65 18.39
N LYS A 530 13.71 7.68 18.71
CA LYS A 530 13.40 9.06 18.33
C LYS A 530 13.41 9.20 16.81
N LEU A 531 12.37 9.82 16.26
CA LEU A 531 12.20 10.08 14.84
C LEU A 531 12.37 11.57 14.51
N ALA A 532 11.77 12.46 15.31
CA ALA A 532 11.87 13.91 15.19
C ALA A 532 11.79 14.58 16.58
N GLU A 533 12.35 15.77 16.74
CA GLU A 533 12.26 16.57 17.97
C GLU A 533 12.21 18.07 17.68
N TRP A 534 11.45 18.81 18.49
CA TRP A 534 11.35 20.26 18.51
C TRP A 534 11.52 20.75 19.95
N LYS A 535 12.44 21.67 20.18
CA LYS A 535 12.75 22.19 21.52
C LYS A 535 12.22 23.59 21.67
N ILE A 536 11.75 23.92 22.86
CA ILE A 536 11.41 25.29 23.21
C ILE A 536 12.73 26.06 23.28
N GLU A 537 12.85 27.13 22.49
CA GLU A 537 14.02 28.01 22.58
C GLU A 537 14.03 28.73 23.94
N PRO A 538 15.20 28.84 24.60
CA PRO A 538 15.32 29.40 25.94
C PRO A 538 15.04 30.91 26.05
#